data_AF-A0A5C4RHU5-F1
#
_entry.id   AF-A0A5C4RHU5-F1
#
_cell.length_a   1.000
_cell.length_b   1.000
_cell.length_c   1.000
_cell.angle_alpha   90.00
_cell.angle_beta   90.00
_cell.angle_gamma   90.00
#
_symmetry.space_group_name_H-M   'P 1'
#
loop_
_entity.id
_entity.type
_entity.pdbx_description
1 polymer ?
#
loop_
_entity_poly.entity_id
_entity_poly.type
_entity_poly.pdbx_seq_one_letter_code
_entity_poly.pdbx_strand_id
1 'polypeptide(L)'
;MNKPRYPTGYQAGITLNRLEQNLSPYCCERLSAESLQVTLPDGLQIEVCEKPKALFLAYIVSCCFRLQGITSLKEKIVIKAKVKGIFRRKTVIYYCCHGAEFGQQIIDLLNQYPLIGETLAELDFRDLVLNIHQGQWQFEVEHFAASEVVSRLPASRRYLRLTSEQRYLLLSTLLMFSQLIGKLDEKIIRC
;
A
#
# COMPACT_ATOMS: atom_id res chain seq x y z
N MET A 1 2.35 -16.89 -20.90
CA MET A 1 2.50 -16.32 -19.54
C MET A 1 3.97 -16.15 -19.25
N ASN A 2 4.48 -14.93 -19.18
CA ASN A 2 5.88 -14.66 -18.86
C ASN A 2 6.06 -14.90 -17.35
N LYS A 3 6.81 -15.93 -16.94
CA LYS A 3 7.10 -16.12 -15.51
C LYS A 3 7.91 -14.91 -15.01
N PRO A 4 7.55 -14.31 -13.87
CA PRO A 4 8.35 -13.23 -13.30
C PRO A 4 9.78 -13.73 -13.05
N ARG A 5 10.77 -13.04 -13.60
CA ARG A 5 12.18 -13.39 -13.45
C ARG A 5 12.66 -12.89 -12.09
N TYR A 6 12.62 -13.77 -11.09
CA TYR A 6 13.08 -13.42 -9.76
C TYR A 6 14.62 -13.29 -9.67
N PRO A 7 15.13 -12.45 -8.74
CA PRO A 7 16.56 -12.37 -8.46
C PRO A 7 17.12 -13.72 -8.00
N THR A 8 18.33 -14.07 -8.45
CA THR A 8 19.04 -15.27 -7.95
C THR A 8 19.19 -15.21 -6.43
N GLY A 9 18.75 -16.27 -5.74
CA GLY A 9 18.81 -16.38 -4.29
C GLY A 9 17.61 -15.80 -3.54
N TYR A 10 16.60 -15.28 -4.25
CA TYR A 10 15.31 -14.94 -3.66
C TYR A 10 14.58 -16.22 -3.23
N GLN A 11 13.97 -16.16 -2.06
CA GLN A 11 13.17 -17.24 -1.48
C GLN A 11 11.84 -16.63 -1.02
N ALA A 12 10.77 -17.00 -1.73
CA ALA A 12 9.42 -16.52 -1.47
C ALA A 12 9.00 -16.81 -0.01
N GLY A 13 8.40 -15.81 0.62
CA GLY A 13 7.75 -15.92 1.92
C GLY A 13 8.65 -15.75 3.14
N ILE A 14 9.97 -15.65 2.96
CA ILE A 14 10.88 -15.38 4.09
C ILE A 14 10.62 -13.97 4.67
N THR A 15 10.39 -12.98 3.81
CA THR A 15 10.11 -11.61 4.27
C THR A 15 8.73 -11.57 4.92
N LEU A 16 7.74 -12.25 4.32
CA LEU A 16 6.40 -12.37 4.91
C LEU A 16 6.38 -12.99 6.31
N ASN A 17 7.19 -14.01 6.58
CA ASN A 17 7.26 -14.61 7.93
C ASN A 17 7.74 -13.60 8.99
N ARG A 18 8.67 -12.70 8.62
CA ARG A 18 9.12 -11.62 9.50
C ARG A 18 8.07 -10.53 9.65
N LEU A 19 7.34 -10.23 8.56
CA LEU A 19 6.26 -9.26 8.56
C LEU A 19 5.08 -9.72 9.43
N GLU A 20 4.70 -10.98 9.37
CA GLU A 20 3.63 -11.56 10.18
C GLU A 20 3.85 -11.31 11.69
N GLN A 21 5.09 -11.48 12.17
CA GLN A 21 5.46 -11.13 13.54
C GLN A 21 5.31 -9.63 13.82
N ASN A 22 5.56 -8.78 12.82
CA ASN A 22 5.37 -7.34 12.94
C ASN A 22 3.89 -6.95 12.84
N LEU A 23 3.00 -7.82 12.36
CA LEU A 23 1.56 -7.56 12.26
C LEU A 23 0.78 -8.07 13.47
N SER A 24 1.39 -8.80 14.40
CA SER A 24 0.75 -9.18 15.67
C SER A 24 0.16 -7.95 16.40
N PRO A 25 -1.11 -7.99 16.87
CA PRO A 25 -1.95 -9.18 17.08
C PRO A 25 -2.93 -9.51 15.95
N TYR A 26 -2.81 -8.90 14.76
CA TYR A 26 -3.77 -9.15 13.67
C TYR A 26 -3.67 -10.57 13.12
N CYS A 27 -4.81 -11.17 12.78
CA CYS A 27 -4.87 -12.51 12.20
C CYS A 27 -4.25 -12.46 10.80
N CYS A 28 -3.26 -13.32 10.56
CA CYS A 28 -2.59 -13.45 9.28
C CYS A 28 -2.82 -14.86 8.72
N GLU A 29 -3.28 -14.95 7.47
CA GLU A 29 -3.43 -16.21 6.75
C GLU A 29 -2.52 -16.21 5.52
N ARG A 30 -1.87 -17.34 5.24
CA ARG A 30 -1.00 -17.46 4.06
C ARG A 30 -1.84 -17.81 2.83
N LEU A 31 -1.93 -16.89 1.86
CA LEU A 31 -2.64 -17.13 0.61
C LEU A 31 -1.77 -17.87 -0.43
N SER A 32 -0.46 -17.56 -0.45
CA SER A 32 0.51 -18.24 -1.32
C SER A 32 1.92 -18.15 -0.72
N ALA A 33 2.93 -18.66 -1.44
CA ALA A 33 4.32 -18.47 -1.02
C ALA A 33 4.71 -16.97 -0.91
N GLU A 34 4.10 -16.11 -1.72
CA GLU A 34 4.47 -14.69 -1.89
C GLU A 34 3.39 -13.72 -1.41
N SER A 35 2.29 -14.22 -0.83
CA SER A 35 1.19 -13.38 -0.35
C SER A 35 0.58 -13.88 0.95
N LEU A 36 0.22 -12.95 1.83
CA LEU A 36 -0.56 -13.20 3.04
C LEU A 36 -1.80 -12.31 3.03
N GLN A 37 -2.84 -12.73 3.75
CA GLN A 37 -4.01 -11.92 4.06
C GLN A 37 -3.95 -11.53 5.53
N VAL A 38 -4.18 -10.25 5.82
CA VAL A 38 -4.36 -9.73 7.19
C VAL A 38 -5.82 -9.41 7.37
N THR A 39 -6.43 -9.91 8.44
CA THR A 39 -7.80 -9.56 8.81
C THR A 39 -7.78 -8.62 10.01
N LEU A 40 -8.33 -7.42 9.83
CA LEU A 40 -8.53 -6.46 10.90
C LEU A 40 -9.76 -6.82 11.76
N PRO A 41 -9.88 -6.30 13.00
CA PRO A 41 -11.00 -6.64 13.89
C PRO A 41 -12.40 -6.30 13.36
N ASP A 42 -12.49 -5.34 12.44
CA ASP A 42 -13.74 -4.94 11.76
C ASP A 42 -14.07 -5.82 10.54
N GLY A 43 -13.26 -6.85 10.27
CA GLY A 43 -13.40 -7.75 9.13
C GLY A 43 -12.73 -7.27 7.86
N LEU A 44 -12.07 -6.10 7.85
CA LEU A 44 -11.37 -5.61 6.67
C LEU A 44 -10.20 -6.54 6.33
N GLN A 45 -10.20 -7.06 5.10
CA GLN A 45 -9.16 -7.95 4.59
C GLN A 45 -8.15 -7.17 3.76
N ILE A 46 -6.88 -7.26 4.14
CA ILE A 46 -5.75 -6.63 3.45
C ILE A 46 -4.87 -7.73 2.88
N GLU A 47 -4.69 -7.76 1.57
CA GLU A 47 -3.72 -8.63 0.93
C GLU A 47 -2.34 -7.98 1.04
N VAL A 48 -1.30 -8.75 1.35
CA VAL A 48 0.08 -8.29 1.37
C VAL A 48 0.93 -9.20 0.52
N CYS A 49 1.59 -8.62 -0.50
CA CYS A 49 2.38 -9.38 -1.47
C CYS A 49 3.85 -8.96 -1.46
N GLU A 50 4.76 -9.93 -1.60
CA GLU A 50 6.18 -9.67 -1.84
C GLU A 50 6.38 -9.12 -3.27
N LYS A 51 7.15 -8.03 -3.38
CA LYS A 51 7.60 -7.43 -4.63
C LYS A 51 9.12 -7.47 -4.69
N PRO A 52 9.73 -8.62 -5.06
CA PRO A 52 11.17 -8.73 -5.23
C PRO A 52 11.66 -7.91 -6.44
N LYS A 53 12.66 -7.07 -6.22
CA LYS A 53 13.26 -6.18 -7.21
C LYS A 53 14.79 -6.35 -7.22
N ALA A 54 15.33 -6.68 -8.39
CA ALA A 54 16.77 -6.77 -8.59
C ALA A 54 17.43 -5.38 -8.49
N LEU A 55 18.62 -5.35 -7.88
CA LEU A 55 19.49 -4.18 -7.76
C LEU A 55 20.91 -4.57 -8.25
N PHE A 56 21.81 -3.59 -8.36
CA PHE A 56 23.22 -3.88 -8.65
C PHE A 56 23.86 -4.60 -7.44
N LEU A 57 24.35 -5.83 -7.65
CA LEU A 57 24.93 -6.71 -6.63
C LEU A 57 24.02 -7.03 -5.43
N ALA A 58 22.72 -6.78 -5.53
CA ALA A 58 21.75 -7.02 -4.46
C ALA A 58 20.35 -7.25 -5.02
N TYR A 59 19.40 -7.55 -4.14
CA TYR A 59 17.98 -7.38 -4.41
C TYR A 59 17.27 -6.88 -3.15
N ILE A 60 16.10 -6.28 -3.35
CA ILE A 60 15.18 -5.91 -2.27
C ILE A 60 13.88 -6.68 -2.45
N VAL A 61 13.31 -7.16 -1.37
CA VAL A 61 11.95 -7.70 -1.32
C VAL A 61 11.12 -6.70 -0.53
N SER A 62 10.32 -5.88 -1.21
CA SER A 62 9.35 -5.00 -0.55
C SER A 62 8.06 -5.76 -0.28
N CYS A 63 7.28 -5.32 0.71
CA CYS A 63 5.89 -5.76 0.88
C CYS A 63 4.92 -4.66 0.42
N CYS A 64 3.95 -5.05 -0.41
CA CYS A 64 2.88 -4.19 -0.88
C CYS A 64 1.57 -4.59 -0.22
N PHE A 65 0.96 -3.65 0.49
CA PHE A 65 -0.34 -3.81 1.12
C PHE A 65 -1.41 -3.37 0.14
N ARG A 66 -2.41 -4.21 -0.08
CA ARG A 66 -3.48 -4.02 -1.04
C ARG A 66 -4.81 -4.17 -0.34
N LEU A 67 -5.66 -3.19 -0.60
CA LEU A 67 -7.07 -3.23 -0.28
C LEU A 67 -7.87 -3.12 -1.57
N GLN A 68 -8.98 -3.84 -1.66
CA GLN A 68 -9.83 -3.85 -2.83
C GLN A 68 -11.30 -3.82 -2.44
N GLY A 69 -12.14 -3.31 -3.32
CA GLY A 69 -13.57 -3.30 -3.12
C GLY A 69 -14.35 -2.91 -4.37
N ILE A 70 -15.67 -2.85 -4.22
CA ILE A 70 -16.60 -2.45 -5.25
C ILE A 70 -16.83 -0.94 -5.15
N THR A 71 -17.07 -0.30 -6.28
CA THR A 71 -17.51 1.10 -6.38
C THR A 71 -18.49 1.27 -7.54
N SER A 72 -19.30 2.31 -7.46
CA SER A 72 -20.20 2.77 -8.53
C SER A 72 -19.45 3.39 -9.72
N LEU A 73 -18.20 3.84 -9.50
CA LEU A 73 -17.35 4.44 -10.53
C LEU A 73 -16.91 3.43 -11.58
N LYS A 74 -17.15 3.74 -12.86
CA LYS A 74 -16.84 2.84 -13.97
C LYS A 74 -15.58 3.25 -14.72
N GLU A 75 -15.23 4.52 -14.62
CA GLU A 75 -14.12 5.15 -15.31
C GLU A 75 -12.79 4.57 -14.84
N LYS A 76 -11.81 4.58 -15.75
CA LYS A 76 -10.43 4.32 -15.37
C LYS A 76 -9.88 5.54 -14.65
N ILE A 77 -9.57 5.40 -13.37
CA ILE A 77 -9.00 6.48 -12.56
C ILE A 77 -7.75 5.95 -11.87
N VAL A 78 -6.66 6.71 -11.93
CA VAL A 78 -5.42 6.36 -11.22
C VAL A 78 -4.94 7.59 -10.47
N ILE A 79 -4.97 7.54 -9.15
CA ILE A 79 -4.49 8.59 -8.25
C ILE A 79 -3.26 8.09 -7.52
N LYS A 80 -2.26 8.97 -7.40
CA LYS A 80 -1.06 8.72 -6.62
C LYS A 80 -0.84 9.83 -5.61
N ALA A 81 -0.03 9.54 -4.60
CA ALA A 81 0.37 10.51 -3.59
C ALA A 81 1.90 10.61 -3.50
N LYS A 82 2.38 11.81 -3.17
CA LYS A 82 3.78 12.05 -2.79
C LYS A 82 3.82 12.93 -1.55
N VAL A 83 4.69 12.57 -0.61
CA VAL A 83 5.05 13.46 0.49
C VAL A 83 6.06 14.48 -0.03
N LYS A 84 5.78 15.77 0.20
CA LYS A 84 6.73 16.87 0.01
C LYS A 84 7.03 17.53 1.34
N GLY A 85 8.17 18.20 1.43
CA GLY A 85 8.59 18.93 2.61
C GLY A 85 9.71 18.23 3.38
N ILE A 86 10.25 18.92 4.38
CA ILE A 86 11.38 18.46 5.20
C ILE A 86 10.95 18.60 6.67
N PHE A 87 11.23 17.58 7.49
CA PHE A 87 10.90 17.54 8.92
C PHE A 87 9.41 17.80 9.23
N ARG A 88 9.08 18.80 10.07
CA ARG A 88 7.71 19.06 10.59
C ARG A 88 6.77 19.76 9.61
N ARG A 89 7.19 19.99 8.37
CA ARG A 89 6.37 20.64 7.31
C ARG A 89 6.13 19.67 6.15
N LYS A 90 5.87 18.41 6.46
CA LYS A 90 5.48 17.43 5.45
C LYS A 90 4.04 17.70 5.02
N THR A 91 3.79 17.66 3.72
CA THR A 91 2.46 17.78 3.12
C THR A 91 2.33 16.73 2.04
N VAL A 92 1.15 16.14 1.95
CA VAL A 92 0.85 15.14 0.91
C VAL A 92 0.24 15.84 -0.28
N ILE A 93 0.78 15.53 -1.46
CA ILE A 93 0.23 15.98 -2.73
C ILE A 93 -0.33 14.77 -3.45
N TYR A 94 -1.63 14.81 -3.68
CA TYR A 94 -2.32 13.87 -4.55
C TYR A 94 -2.27 14.37 -5.99
N TYR A 95 -2.16 13.46 -6.93
CA TYR A 95 -2.21 13.79 -8.35
C TYR A 95 -2.82 12.65 -9.15
N CYS A 96 -3.57 13.02 -10.18
CA CYS A 96 -4.24 12.09 -11.08
C CYS A 96 -3.32 11.74 -12.26
N CYS A 97 -3.07 10.46 -12.48
CA CYS A 97 -2.33 9.93 -13.62
C CYS A 97 -3.24 9.53 -14.79
N HIS A 98 -4.52 9.26 -14.53
CA HIS A 98 -5.50 8.87 -15.54
C HIS A 98 -6.92 9.16 -15.06
N GLY A 99 -7.81 9.62 -15.95
CA GLY A 99 -9.19 9.99 -15.60
C GLY A 99 -9.28 11.33 -14.87
N ALA A 100 -8.70 12.40 -15.43
CA ALA A 100 -8.46 13.67 -14.75
C ALA A 100 -9.73 14.33 -14.15
N GLU A 101 -10.87 14.28 -14.84
CA GLU A 101 -12.12 14.91 -14.38
C GLU A 101 -12.65 14.27 -13.08
N PHE A 102 -12.95 12.97 -13.11
CA PHE A 102 -13.37 12.22 -11.92
C PHE A 102 -12.25 12.10 -10.88
N GLY A 103 -11.00 12.01 -11.32
CA GLY A 103 -9.84 11.97 -10.43
C GLY A 103 -9.68 13.25 -9.62
N GLN A 104 -10.01 14.43 -10.19
CA GLN A 104 -9.98 15.68 -9.44
C GLN A 104 -11.05 15.72 -8.34
N GLN A 105 -12.25 15.21 -8.60
CA GLN A 105 -13.31 15.13 -7.58
C GLN A 105 -12.88 14.28 -6.38
N ILE A 106 -12.18 13.17 -6.62
CA ILE A 106 -11.63 12.32 -5.55
C ILE A 106 -10.51 13.05 -4.79
N ILE A 107 -9.64 13.78 -5.50
CA ILE A 107 -8.58 14.59 -4.87
C ILE A 107 -9.19 15.70 -4.01
N ASP A 108 -10.24 16.37 -4.47
CA ASP A 108 -10.94 17.40 -3.71
C ASP A 108 -11.59 16.80 -2.46
N LEU A 109 -12.17 15.60 -2.58
CA LEU A 109 -12.70 14.86 -1.43
C LEU A 109 -11.58 14.48 -0.44
N LEU A 110 -10.43 14.00 -0.92
CA LEU A 110 -9.26 13.73 -0.07
C LEU A 110 -8.81 14.98 0.70
N ASN A 111 -8.80 16.13 0.03
CA ASN A 111 -8.41 17.40 0.65
C ASN A 111 -9.43 17.90 1.68
N GLN A 112 -10.69 17.46 1.63
CA GLN A 112 -11.69 17.73 2.68
C GLN A 112 -11.45 16.92 3.97
N TYR A 113 -10.61 15.87 3.91
CA TYR A 113 -10.27 15.02 5.05
C TYR A 113 -8.78 15.14 5.40
N PRO A 114 -8.35 16.23 6.06
CA PRO A 114 -6.93 16.52 6.31
C PRO A 114 -6.21 15.42 7.10
N LEU A 115 -6.92 14.70 7.99
CA LEU A 115 -6.36 13.58 8.75
C LEU A 115 -5.74 12.49 7.86
N ILE A 116 -6.28 12.25 6.66
CA ILE A 116 -5.71 11.29 5.70
C ILE A 116 -4.33 11.79 5.25
N GLY A 117 -4.23 13.07 4.88
CA GLY A 117 -2.98 13.69 4.47
C GLY A 117 -1.95 13.76 5.60
N GLU A 118 -2.37 14.08 6.83
CA GLU A 118 -1.51 14.10 8.01
C GLU A 118 -0.95 12.72 8.34
N THR A 119 -1.80 11.68 8.30
CA THR A 119 -1.36 10.29 8.53
C THR A 119 -0.38 9.84 7.45
N LEU A 120 -0.67 10.14 6.18
CA LEU A 120 0.22 9.83 5.06
C LEU A 120 1.54 10.61 5.11
N ALA A 121 1.56 11.82 5.67
CA ALA A 121 2.78 12.59 5.84
C ALA A 121 3.77 11.90 6.82
N GLU A 122 3.25 11.22 7.84
CA GLU A 122 4.06 10.48 8.81
C GLU A 122 4.32 9.02 8.42
N LEU A 123 3.61 8.50 7.40
CA LEU A 123 3.80 7.14 6.89
C LEU A 123 5.01 7.04 5.94
N ASP A 124 5.91 6.11 6.22
CA ASP A 124 7.09 5.84 5.39
C ASP A 124 6.74 4.90 4.22
N PHE A 125 6.12 5.44 3.17
CA PHE A 125 5.79 4.70 1.94
C PHE A 125 6.67 5.07 0.75
N ARG A 126 6.93 4.08 -0.12
CA ARG A 126 7.69 4.22 -1.38
C ARG A 126 6.79 4.58 -2.56
N ASP A 127 5.64 3.94 -2.67
CA ASP A 127 4.61 4.22 -3.66
C ASP A 127 3.23 4.04 -3.03
N LEU A 128 2.28 4.83 -3.49
CA LEU A 128 0.88 4.78 -3.08
C LEU A 128 0.03 5.03 -4.31
N VAL A 129 -0.89 4.10 -4.58
CA VAL A 129 -1.73 4.13 -5.77
C VAL A 129 -3.15 3.73 -5.43
N LEU A 130 -4.11 4.60 -5.74
CA LEU A 130 -5.51 4.27 -5.84
C LEU A 130 -5.86 4.07 -7.31
N ASN A 131 -6.27 2.87 -7.68
CA ASN A 131 -6.74 2.51 -9.01
C ASN A 131 -8.24 2.22 -8.93
N ILE A 132 -9.01 2.79 -9.85
CA ILE A 132 -10.43 2.49 -10.02
C ILE A 132 -10.64 2.13 -11.48
N HIS A 133 -11.35 1.06 -11.72
CA HIS A 133 -11.67 0.60 -13.07
C HIS A 133 -12.84 -0.36 -13.04
N GLN A 134 -13.85 -0.14 -13.89
CA GLN A 134 -14.96 -1.08 -14.10
C GLN A 134 -15.71 -1.46 -12.81
N GLY A 135 -16.00 -0.48 -11.95
CA GLY A 135 -16.73 -0.70 -10.70
C GLY A 135 -15.92 -1.41 -9.61
N GLN A 136 -14.60 -1.55 -9.81
CA GLN A 136 -13.67 -2.06 -8.81
C GLN A 136 -12.70 -0.96 -8.44
N TRP A 137 -12.31 -0.91 -7.18
CA TRP A 137 -11.19 -0.10 -6.73
C TRP A 137 -10.15 -0.96 -6.04
N GLN A 138 -8.91 -0.50 -6.14
CA GLN A 138 -7.76 -1.11 -5.50
C GLN A 138 -6.86 -0.01 -4.97
N PHE A 139 -6.56 -0.05 -3.69
CA PHE A 139 -5.62 0.83 -3.04
C PHE A 139 -4.37 0.04 -2.65
N GLU A 140 -3.21 0.45 -3.17
CA GLU A 140 -1.92 -0.16 -2.89
C GLU A 140 -1.00 0.81 -2.16
N VAL A 141 -0.33 0.32 -1.12
CA VAL A 141 0.75 1.01 -0.42
C VAL A 141 1.96 0.11 -0.36
N GLU A 142 3.05 0.51 -1.02
CA GLU A 142 4.36 -0.13 -0.86
C GLU A 142 5.12 0.58 0.26
N HIS A 143 5.35 -0.11 1.38
CA HIS A 143 5.99 0.48 2.55
C HIS A 143 7.54 0.42 2.44
N PHE A 144 8.27 1.39 3.01
CA PHE A 144 9.75 1.35 3.04
C PHE A 144 10.30 0.29 4.00
N ALA A 145 9.74 0.23 5.22
CA ALA A 145 9.88 -0.91 6.11
C ALA A 145 9.12 -2.14 5.57
N ALA A 146 9.02 -3.21 6.37
CA ALA A 146 8.48 -4.49 5.90
C ALA A 146 9.20 -4.99 4.63
N SER A 147 10.50 -4.69 4.55
CA SER A 147 11.29 -4.94 3.36
C SER A 147 12.60 -5.62 3.73
N GLU A 148 13.11 -6.48 2.87
CA GLU A 148 14.39 -7.15 3.08
C GLU A 148 15.37 -6.81 1.97
N VAL A 149 16.58 -6.37 2.34
CA VAL A 149 17.67 -6.14 1.40
C VAL A 149 18.65 -7.29 1.51
N VAL A 150 18.98 -7.91 0.38
CA VAL A 150 19.93 -9.02 0.28
C VAL A 150 21.05 -8.62 -0.66
N SER A 151 22.25 -8.43 -0.12
CA SER A 151 23.45 -8.06 -0.86
C SER A 151 24.32 -9.29 -1.11
N ARG A 152 24.98 -9.33 -2.27
CA ARG A 152 25.90 -10.40 -2.65
C ARG A 152 27.35 -10.11 -2.20
N LEU A 153 27.75 -8.84 -2.14
CA LEU A 153 29.11 -8.41 -1.80
C LEU A 153 29.11 -7.09 -0.98
N PRO A 154 29.47 -7.12 0.32
CA PRO A 154 29.59 -8.32 1.14
C PRO A 154 28.24 -9.03 1.28
N ALA A 155 28.27 -10.36 1.39
CA ALA A 155 27.06 -11.16 1.56
C ALA A 155 26.34 -10.75 2.85
N SER A 156 25.12 -10.24 2.72
CA SER A 156 24.32 -9.81 3.86
C SER A 156 22.83 -9.86 3.56
N ARG A 157 22.03 -10.01 4.60
CA ARG A 157 20.57 -9.98 4.55
C ARG A 157 20.07 -9.13 5.70
N ARG A 158 19.41 -8.02 5.39
CA ARG A 158 18.92 -7.05 6.38
C ARG A 158 17.44 -6.83 6.20
N TYR A 159 16.67 -7.20 7.20
CA TYR A 159 15.25 -6.90 7.28
C TYR A 159 15.03 -5.52 7.92
N LEU A 160 14.24 -4.68 7.27
CA LEU A 160 13.77 -3.40 7.77
C LEU A 160 12.42 -3.61 8.46
N ARG A 161 12.45 -3.61 9.79
CA ARG A 161 11.28 -3.91 10.63
C ARG A 161 10.19 -2.85 10.49
N LEU A 162 8.94 -3.29 10.31
CA LEU A 162 7.79 -2.42 10.46
C LEU A 162 7.55 -2.16 11.96
N THR A 163 7.74 -0.92 12.39
CA THR A 163 7.55 -0.51 13.79
C THR A 163 6.06 -0.50 14.14
N SER A 164 5.72 -0.54 15.43
CA SER A 164 4.33 -0.47 15.88
C SER A 164 3.63 0.82 15.43
N GLU A 165 4.35 1.94 15.43
CA GLU A 165 3.87 3.24 14.97
C GLU A 165 3.59 3.26 13.46
N GLN A 166 4.56 2.84 12.64
CA GLN A 166 4.39 2.80 11.18
C GLN A 166 3.32 1.78 10.76
N ARG A 167 3.20 0.66 11.49
CA ARG A 167 2.09 -0.28 11.34
C ARG A 167 0.75 0.38 11.61
N TYR A 168 0.63 1.14 12.69
CA TYR A 168 -0.61 1.85 13.02
C TYR A 168 -0.99 2.86 11.94
N LEU A 169 -0.02 3.67 11.48
CA LEU A 169 -0.23 4.64 10.40
C LEU A 169 -0.68 3.93 9.10
N LEU A 170 0.02 2.85 8.71
CA LEU A 170 -0.28 2.07 7.52
C LEU A 170 -1.70 1.51 7.53
N LEU A 171 -2.09 0.83 8.62
CA LEU A 171 -3.42 0.22 8.73
C LEU A 171 -4.51 1.29 8.83
N SER A 172 -4.24 2.41 9.52
CA SER A 172 -5.16 3.55 9.58
C SER A 172 -5.38 4.17 8.20
N THR A 173 -4.31 4.34 7.40
CA THR A 173 -4.41 4.81 6.01
C THR A 173 -5.28 3.88 5.17
N LEU A 174 -5.05 2.56 5.22
CA LEU A 174 -5.85 1.60 4.46
C LEU A 174 -7.35 1.69 4.84
N LEU A 175 -7.66 1.74 6.14
CA LEU A 175 -9.03 1.87 6.64
C LEU A 175 -9.69 3.18 6.20
N MET A 176 -8.99 4.32 6.35
CA MET A 176 -9.51 5.63 5.95
C MET A 176 -9.80 5.70 4.46
N PHE A 177 -8.95 5.12 3.60
CA PHE A 177 -9.23 5.04 2.17
C PHE A 177 -10.45 4.17 1.86
N SER A 178 -10.61 3.04 2.55
CA SER A 178 -11.83 2.22 2.43
C SER A 178 -13.10 3.02 2.74
N GLN A 179 -13.08 3.77 3.84
CA GLN A 179 -14.21 4.60 4.27
C GLN A 179 -14.46 5.77 3.32
N LEU A 180 -13.39 6.38 2.78
CA LEU A 180 -13.48 7.46 1.81
C LEU A 180 -14.19 7.02 0.53
N ILE A 181 -13.84 5.85 -0.01
CA ILE A 181 -14.48 5.31 -1.21
C ILE A 181 -15.95 4.96 -0.92
N GLY A 182 -16.25 4.36 0.23
CA GLY A 182 -17.64 4.13 0.64
C GLY A 182 -18.49 5.41 0.67
N LYS A 183 -17.94 6.51 1.20
CA LYS A 183 -18.59 7.83 1.19
C LYS A 183 -18.74 8.42 -0.20
N LEU A 184 -17.78 8.18 -1.08
CA LEU A 184 -17.84 8.63 -2.47
C LEU A 184 -18.98 7.93 -3.21
N ASP A 185 -19.13 6.61 -3.03
CA ASP A 185 -20.23 5.85 -3.62
C ASP A 185 -21.60 6.29 -3.13
N GLU A 186 -21.74 6.53 -1.81
CA GLU A 186 -22.99 7.08 -1.26
C GLU A 186 -23.38 8.42 -1.88
N LYS A 187 -22.39 9.28 -2.19
CA LYS A 187 -22.65 10.56 -2.86
C LYS A 187 -23.06 10.35 -4.32
N ILE A 188 -22.39 9.46 -5.05
CA ILE A 188 -22.69 9.19 -6.47
C ILE A 188 -24.08 8.59 -6.64
N ILE A 189 -24.49 7.66 -5.77
CA ILE A 189 -25.80 7.01 -5.83
C ILE A 189 -26.95 7.98 -5.53
N ARG A 190 -26.69 9.06 -4.77
CA ARG A 190 -27.71 10.06 -4.38
C ARG A 190 -27.86 11.21 -5.38
N CYS A 191 -27.01 11.28 -6.41
CA CYS A 191 -27.06 12.27 -7.49
C CYS A 191 -27.75 11.68 -8.72
#